data_AF-A0A1F5L6F8-F1
#
_entry.id   AF-A0A1F5L6F8-F1
#
_cell.length_a   1.000
_cell.length_b   1.000
_cell.length_c   1.000
_cell.angle_alpha   90.00
_cell.angle_beta   90.00
_cell.angle_gamma   90.00
#
_symmetry.space_group_name_H-M   'P 1'
#
loop_
_entity.id
_entity.type
_entity.pdbx_description
1 polymer ?
#
loop_
_entity_poly.entity_id
_entity_poly.type
_entity_poly.pdbx_seq_one_letter_code
_entity_poly.pdbx_strand_id
1 'polypeptide(L)'
;MDALREQEYPLLSQTTYLDHAGTTLYAKSLITAFSRDIQSSLFRNPHSMSLSSQLSTQRTENIRFAADGGANVFTLLNAASFVSTAALDLGDANAAPDFTALSFYKIFGFPDLGALIVRKSAARILERHGTLPFHSIIALDAAIDTHERLYGSMANISAHTGFLAKRVYDRLAALTHFNDKNVCRIYQSDYGNQALQGPIIAFNLRNSQGENLSYVHITSTSIPPAHPQLQPPTAKMFRFSKTLDPITLFHSPSLASSTRALNILKQASSTAGETATEDQASDHSRHAKQQRGEFELEVTTSPPTPDQLRSILDYISPLSGVGGQGEKATYGVAELVKGARDAEDALKKFKEDNDNFTRPLTVDWVNGRAVIGDSESEILRMVRQLPTY
;
A
#
# COMPACT_ATOMS: atom_id res chain seq x y z
N MET A 1 -14.15 -36.52 -2.86
CA MET A 1 -13.66 -35.15 -3.08
C MET A 1 -14.04 -34.63 -4.46
N ASP A 2 -13.93 -35.44 -5.51
CA ASP A 2 -14.21 -34.98 -6.89
C ASP A 2 -15.68 -34.57 -7.13
N ALA A 3 -16.65 -35.32 -6.60
CA ALA A 3 -18.07 -34.95 -6.68
C ALA A 3 -18.40 -33.60 -6.00
N LEU A 4 -17.72 -33.27 -4.91
CA LEU A 4 -17.92 -31.99 -4.19
C LEU A 4 -17.36 -30.83 -5.02
N ARG A 5 -16.21 -31.02 -5.68
CA ARG A 5 -15.63 -30.02 -6.58
C ARG A 5 -16.52 -29.77 -7.80
N GLU A 6 -17.06 -30.82 -8.40
CA GLU A 6 -17.96 -30.70 -9.55
C GLU A 6 -19.28 -30.00 -9.19
N GLN A 7 -19.84 -30.28 -8.01
CA GLN A 7 -21.12 -29.73 -7.59
C GLN A 7 -21.01 -28.29 -7.05
N GLU A 8 -20.03 -28.04 -6.18
CA GLU A 8 -19.91 -26.77 -5.46
C GLU A 8 -18.98 -25.76 -6.14
N TYR A 9 -18.02 -26.23 -6.96
CA TYR A 9 -17.02 -25.38 -7.62
C TYR A 9 -16.85 -25.69 -9.12
N PRO A 10 -17.94 -25.70 -9.92
CA PRO A 10 -17.87 -26.08 -11.34
C PRO A 10 -16.98 -25.16 -12.18
N LEU A 11 -16.77 -23.91 -11.73
CA LEU A 11 -15.88 -22.94 -12.38
C LEU A 11 -14.40 -23.34 -12.32
N LEU A 12 -14.05 -24.29 -11.45
CA LEU A 12 -12.71 -24.85 -11.36
C LEU A 12 -12.54 -26.11 -12.23
N SER A 13 -13.54 -26.46 -13.03
CA SER A 13 -13.39 -27.54 -14.00
C SER A 13 -12.24 -27.18 -14.95
N GLN A 14 -11.26 -28.07 -15.07
CA GLN A 14 -10.05 -27.91 -15.89
C GLN A 14 -9.07 -26.79 -15.46
N THR A 15 -9.24 -26.18 -14.29
CA THR A 15 -8.34 -25.12 -13.79
C THR A 15 -7.85 -25.43 -12.37
N THR A 16 -6.53 -25.38 -12.15
CA THR A 16 -5.95 -25.50 -10.80
C THR A 16 -5.91 -24.13 -10.14
N TYR A 17 -6.76 -23.92 -9.14
CA TYR A 17 -6.74 -22.69 -8.34
C TYR A 17 -5.77 -22.87 -7.16
N LEU A 18 -4.69 -22.08 -7.16
CA LEU A 18 -3.71 -22.01 -6.09
C LEU A 18 -3.48 -20.52 -5.76
N ASP A 19 -4.03 -20.07 -4.63
CA ASP A 19 -3.93 -18.69 -4.17
C ASP A 19 -3.23 -18.62 -2.82
N HIS A 20 -2.22 -17.75 -2.74
CA HIS A 20 -1.41 -17.47 -1.55
C HIS A 20 -1.99 -16.29 -0.74
N ALA A 21 -2.84 -15.45 -1.34
CA ALA A 21 -3.39 -14.23 -0.73
C ALA A 21 -4.64 -14.47 0.15
N GLY A 22 -4.99 -15.72 0.43
CA GLY A 22 -5.89 -16.09 1.54
C GLY A 22 -7.39 -15.88 1.30
N THR A 23 -7.86 -15.67 0.07
CA THR A 23 -9.29 -15.58 -0.21
C THR A 23 -9.86 -16.94 -0.65
N THR A 24 -10.68 -17.57 0.19
CA THR A 24 -11.38 -18.80 -0.18
C THR A 24 -12.46 -18.55 -1.24
N LEU A 25 -12.53 -19.40 -2.26
CA LEU A 25 -13.61 -19.38 -3.24
C LEU A 25 -14.96 -19.72 -2.58
N TYR A 26 -16.01 -19.02 -2.99
CA TYR A 26 -17.36 -19.29 -2.53
C TYR A 26 -17.95 -20.52 -3.23
N ALA A 27 -18.65 -21.36 -2.45
CA ALA A 27 -19.40 -22.48 -2.99
C ALA A 27 -20.64 -22.00 -3.78
N LYS A 28 -20.99 -22.68 -4.87
CA LYS A 28 -22.15 -22.37 -5.71
C LYS A 28 -23.45 -22.40 -4.90
N SER A 29 -23.63 -23.39 -4.04
CA SER A 29 -24.82 -23.51 -3.19
C SER A 29 -24.95 -22.34 -2.22
N LEU A 30 -23.84 -21.87 -1.64
CA LEU A 30 -23.81 -20.72 -0.73
C LEU A 30 -24.32 -19.45 -1.42
N ILE A 31 -23.80 -19.14 -2.60
CA ILE A 31 -24.25 -17.96 -3.36
C ILE A 31 -25.70 -18.10 -3.80
N THR A 32 -26.12 -19.31 -4.19
CA THR A 32 -27.52 -19.56 -4.57
C THR A 32 -28.48 -19.36 -3.40
N ALA A 33 -28.12 -19.87 -2.22
CA ALA A 33 -28.91 -19.70 -1.00
C ALA A 33 -28.97 -18.23 -0.55
N PHE A 34 -27.83 -17.55 -0.53
CA PHE A 34 -27.75 -16.12 -0.19
C PHE A 34 -28.55 -15.26 -1.18
N SER A 35 -28.42 -15.51 -2.48
CA SER A 35 -29.16 -14.78 -3.52
C SER A 35 -30.67 -14.95 -3.37
N ARG A 36 -31.14 -16.18 -3.13
CA ARG A 36 -32.56 -16.45 -2.83
C ARG A 36 -33.02 -15.68 -1.58
N ASP A 37 -32.19 -15.62 -0.57
CA ASP A 37 -32.50 -14.98 0.70
C ASP A 37 -32.65 -13.46 0.58
N ILE A 38 -31.71 -12.78 -0.08
CA ILE A 38 -31.78 -11.32 -0.31
C ILE A 38 -32.89 -10.92 -1.29
N GLN A 39 -33.28 -11.82 -2.21
CA GLN A 39 -34.37 -11.58 -3.14
C GLN A 39 -35.75 -11.78 -2.50
N SER A 40 -35.84 -12.64 -1.49
CA SER A 40 -37.10 -12.94 -0.80
C SER A 40 -37.32 -12.13 0.47
N SER A 41 -36.28 -11.49 1.00
CA SER A 41 -36.32 -10.75 2.26
C SER A 41 -35.82 -9.31 2.09
N LEU A 42 -36.58 -8.35 2.63
CA LEU A 42 -36.15 -6.96 2.69
C LEU A 42 -35.29 -6.72 3.93
N PHE A 43 -33.96 -6.66 3.75
CA PHE A 43 -33.02 -6.26 4.79
C PHE A 43 -32.83 -4.73 4.78
N ARG A 44 -32.76 -4.12 5.96
CA ARG A 44 -32.50 -2.69 6.15
C ARG A 44 -31.39 -2.50 7.18
N ASN A 45 -30.87 -1.27 7.27
CA ASN A 45 -29.92 -0.91 8.31
C ASN A 45 -30.49 -1.26 9.71
N PRO A 46 -29.80 -2.11 10.51
CA PRO A 46 -30.30 -2.66 11.77
C PRO A 46 -30.58 -1.62 12.88
N HIS A 47 -30.22 -0.36 12.70
CA HIS A 47 -30.44 0.71 13.68
C HIS A 47 -31.82 1.39 13.59
N SER A 48 -32.74 0.89 12.76
CA SER A 48 -34.11 1.42 12.63
C SER A 48 -35.16 0.55 13.34
N MET A 49 -36.31 1.13 13.72
CA MET A 49 -37.40 0.40 14.40
C MET A 49 -38.36 -0.35 13.46
N SER A 50 -38.09 -0.40 12.15
CA SER A 50 -38.96 -1.10 11.19
C SER A 50 -38.77 -2.62 11.22
N LEU A 51 -39.81 -3.37 10.84
CA LEU A 51 -39.80 -4.84 10.84
C LEU A 51 -38.62 -5.44 10.04
N SER A 52 -38.27 -4.84 8.90
CA SER A 52 -37.11 -5.21 8.08
C SER A 52 -35.74 -4.97 8.75
N SER A 53 -35.66 -3.96 9.62
CA SER A 53 -34.46 -3.63 10.39
C SER A 53 -34.31 -4.57 11.60
N GLN A 54 -35.41 -4.89 12.26
CA GLN A 54 -35.44 -5.91 13.31
C GLN A 54 -35.08 -7.28 12.77
N LEU A 55 -35.55 -7.65 11.58
CA LEU A 55 -35.17 -8.90 10.90
C LEU A 55 -33.69 -8.93 10.53
N SER A 56 -33.10 -7.78 10.13
CA SER A 56 -31.66 -7.66 9.89
C SER A 56 -30.85 -7.82 11.17
N THR A 57 -31.28 -7.17 12.26
CA THR A 57 -30.70 -7.29 13.59
C THR A 57 -30.76 -8.73 14.09
N GLN A 58 -31.94 -9.36 14.03
CA GLN A 58 -32.14 -10.75 14.45
C GLN A 58 -31.27 -11.71 13.64
N ARG A 59 -31.06 -11.46 12.34
CA ARG A 59 -30.20 -12.31 11.52
C ARG A 59 -28.73 -12.17 11.86
N THR A 60 -28.27 -10.94 12.14
CA THR A 60 -26.92 -10.69 12.65
C THR A 60 -26.72 -11.36 14.01
N GLU A 61 -27.68 -11.23 14.92
CA GLU A 61 -27.63 -11.87 16.24
C GLU A 61 -27.68 -13.40 16.14
N ASN A 62 -28.54 -13.98 15.29
CA ASN A 62 -28.58 -15.42 15.08
C ASN A 62 -27.26 -15.97 14.53
N ILE A 63 -26.54 -15.23 13.68
CA ILE A 63 -25.20 -15.62 13.22
C ILE A 63 -24.18 -15.53 14.37
N ARG A 64 -24.26 -14.48 15.20
CA ARG A 64 -23.43 -14.33 16.41
C ARG A 64 -23.66 -15.49 17.40
N PHE A 65 -24.91 -15.83 17.66
CA PHE A 65 -25.27 -16.93 18.56
C PHE A 65 -25.05 -18.32 17.96
N ALA A 66 -25.19 -18.49 16.64
CA ALA A 66 -24.82 -19.74 15.97
C ALA A 66 -23.30 -19.97 15.96
N ALA A 67 -22.50 -18.90 15.97
CA ALA A 67 -21.06 -18.98 16.19
C ALA A 67 -20.70 -19.40 17.63
N ASP A 68 -21.54 -19.06 18.61
CA ASP A 68 -21.42 -19.49 20.02
C ASP A 68 -21.66 -21.01 20.21
N GLY A 69 -22.16 -21.70 19.19
CA GLY A 69 -22.18 -23.16 19.07
C GLY A 69 -20.80 -23.72 18.70
N GLY A 70 -19.80 -23.53 19.55
CA GLY A 70 -18.51 -24.23 19.47
C GLY A 70 -17.51 -23.73 18.42
N ALA A 71 -17.77 -22.63 17.71
CA ALA A 71 -16.76 -22.00 16.87
C ALA A 71 -16.10 -20.85 17.65
N ASN A 72 -14.78 -20.94 17.86
CA ASN A 72 -13.96 -19.84 18.42
C ASN A 72 -13.93 -18.66 17.43
N VAL A 73 -15.02 -17.90 17.34
CA VAL A 73 -15.10 -16.69 16.52
C VAL A 73 -14.72 -15.50 17.39
N PHE A 74 -13.71 -14.77 16.95
CA PHE A 74 -13.24 -13.55 17.60
C PHE A 74 -13.48 -12.34 16.72
N THR A 75 -13.69 -11.19 17.35
CA THR A 75 -13.84 -9.91 16.68
C THR A 75 -12.53 -9.12 16.72
N LEU A 76 -12.03 -8.70 15.55
CA LEU A 76 -10.88 -7.81 15.41
C LEU A 76 -11.33 -6.50 14.79
N LEU A 77 -11.28 -5.42 15.57
CA LEU A 77 -11.53 -4.05 15.11
C LEU A 77 -10.22 -3.37 14.72
N ASN A 78 -10.08 -2.98 13.46
CA ASN A 78 -9.02 -2.05 13.05
C ASN A 78 -9.49 -0.61 13.28
N ALA A 79 -9.05 0.00 14.38
CA ALA A 79 -9.42 1.36 14.76
C ALA A 79 -8.37 2.41 14.34
N ALA A 80 -7.34 2.04 13.57
CA ALA A 80 -6.19 2.88 13.28
C ALA A 80 -6.53 4.25 12.65
N SER A 81 -7.53 4.31 11.76
CA SER A 81 -7.97 5.57 11.15
C SER A 81 -9.00 6.33 11.99
N PHE A 82 -9.65 5.66 12.94
CA PHE A 82 -10.62 6.28 13.85
C PHE A 82 -9.89 7.05 14.95
N VAL A 83 -8.91 6.40 15.59
CA VAL A 83 -8.16 6.98 16.72
C VAL A 83 -7.19 8.08 16.35
N SER A 84 -7.00 8.39 15.06
CA SER A 84 -6.24 9.57 14.65
C SER A 84 -7.01 10.86 14.84
N THR A 85 -8.35 10.81 14.92
CA THR A 85 -9.21 12.00 14.95
C THR A 85 -10.41 11.91 15.89
N ALA A 86 -10.60 10.77 16.58
CA ALA A 86 -11.66 10.58 17.55
C ALA A 86 -11.16 9.75 18.75
N ALA A 87 -11.80 9.95 19.91
CA ALA A 87 -11.50 9.17 21.10
C ALA A 87 -12.14 7.78 20.99
N LEU A 88 -11.37 6.74 21.32
CA LEU A 88 -11.87 5.37 21.41
C LEU A 88 -12.53 5.13 22.78
N ASP A 89 -13.80 4.75 22.78
CA ASP A 89 -14.53 4.34 23.98
C ASP A 89 -14.70 2.82 23.99
N LEU A 90 -14.14 2.18 25.02
CA LEU A 90 -14.26 0.74 25.30
C LEU A 90 -14.91 0.51 26.69
N GLY A 91 -15.63 1.49 27.23
CA GLY A 91 -16.24 1.44 28.56
C GLY A 91 -17.31 0.34 28.70
N ASP A 92 -18.02 0.00 27.62
CA ASP A 92 -18.94 -1.12 27.58
C ASP A 92 -18.22 -2.41 27.19
N ALA A 93 -17.90 -3.22 28.21
CA ALA A 93 -17.24 -4.50 28.02
C ALA A 93 -18.05 -5.50 27.19
N ASN A 94 -19.39 -5.37 27.09
CA ASN A 94 -20.22 -6.27 26.29
C ASN A 94 -20.21 -5.91 24.80
N ALA A 95 -20.13 -4.62 24.48
CA ALA A 95 -20.07 -4.14 23.09
C ALA A 95 -18.64 -4.07 22.53
N ALA A 96 -17.62 -4.10 23.39
CA ALA A 96 -16.23 -4.02 22.97
C ALA A 96 -15.81 -5.19 22.03
N PRO A 97 -14.88 -4.98 21.09
CA PRO A 97 -14.27 -6.08 20.34
C PRO A 97 -13.33 -6.94 21.22
N ASP A 98 -13.06 -8.16 20.79
CA ASP A 98 -12.07 -9.04 21.44
C ASP A 98 -10.64 -8.51 21.25
N PHE A 99 -10.40 -7.94 20.07
CA PHE A 99 -9.13 -7.34 19.68
C PHE A 99 -9.37 -5.98 19.03
N THR A 100 -8.64 -4.95 19.45
CA THR A 100 -8.66 -3.63 18.80
C THR A 100 -7.24 -3.20 18.44
N ALA A 101 -6.98 -3.04 17.15
CA ALA A 101 -5.69 -2.63 16.62
C ALA A 101 -5.62 -1.11 16.41
N LEU A 102 -4.50 -0.51 16.84
CA LEU A 102 -4.21 0.92 16.80
C LEU A 102 -2.84 1.17 16.17
N SER A 103 -2.68 2.35 15.57
CA SER A 103 -1.42 2.77 14.92
C SER A 103 -0.98 4.12 15.47
N PHE A 104 0.05 4.15 16.32
CA PHE A 104 0.52 5.39 16.93
C PHE A 104 1.12 6.35 15.91
N TYR A 105 1.76 5.85 14.85
CA TYR A 105 2.26 6.68 13.76
C TYR A 105 1.15 7.47 13.04
N LYS A 106 -0.10 6.99 13.05
CA LYS A 106 -1.24 7.74 12.47
C LYS A 106 -1.76 8.83 13.40
N ILE A 107 -1.51 8.72 14.70
CA ILE A 107 -1.94 9.69 15.72
C ILE A 107 -0.85 10.76 15.90
N PHE A 108 0.41 10.33 16.02
CA PHE A 108 1.53 11.18 16.41
C PHE A 108 2.52 11.48 15.27
N GLY A 109 2.45 10.76 14.15
CA GLY A 109 3.43 10.84 13.04
C GLY A 109 4.74 10.08 13.30
N PHE A 110 5.08 9.85 14.56
CA PHE A 110 6.21 9.06 15.05
C PHE A 110 5.91 8.66 16.51
N PRO A 111 6.31 7.48 17.00
CA PRO A 111 7.12 6.43 16.37
C PRO A 111 6.33 5.47 15.48
N ASP A 112 7.03 4.70 14.64
CA ASP A 112 6.44 3.60 13.86
C ASP A 112 6.11 2.41 14.78
N LEU A 113 4.99 2.53 15.46
CA LEU A 113 4.51 1.61 16.48
C LEU A 113 3.00 1.42 16.36
N GLY A 114 2.55 0.19 16.58
CA GLY A 114 1.15 -0.16 16.75
C GLY A 114 0.87 -0.72 18.15
N ALA A 115 -0.38 -0.70 18.55
CA ALA A 115 -0.85 -1.35 19.77
C ALA A 115 -2.02 -2.28 19.47
N LEU A 116 -2.10 -3.38 20.21
CA LEU A 116 -3.24 -4.29 20.21
C LEU A 116 -3.85 -4.26 21.61
N ILE A 117 -5.06 -3.73 21.72
CA ILE A 117 -5.87 -3.84 22.93
C ILE A 117 -6.59 -5.19 22.87
N VAL A 118 -6.46 -5.98 23.94
CA VAL A 118 -6.94 -7.36 23.98
C VAL A 118 -7.91 -7.52 25.14
N ARG A 119 -9.11 -8.04 24.87
CA ARG A 119 -10.05 -8.44 25.92
C ARG A 119 -9.45 -9.61 26.70
N LYS A 120 -9.50 -9.54 28.04
CA LYS A 120 -8.92 -10.56 28.92
C LYS A 120 -9.41 -11.99 28.62
N SER A 121 -10.69 -12.17 28.27
CA SER A 121 -11.25 -13.47 27.91
C SER A 121 -10.68 -14.05 26.61
N ALA A 122 -10.23 -13.19 25.69
CA ALA A 122 -9.64 -13.58 24.40
C ALA A 122 -8.11 -13.69 24.45
N ALA A 123 -7.46 -13.16 25.49
CA ALA A 123 -5.99 -13.11 25.62
C ALA A 123 -5.30 -14.48 25.51
N ARG A 124 -5.99 -15.57 25.88
CA ARG A 124 -5.46 -16.94 25.82
C ARG A 124 -4.98 -17.39 24.44
N ILE A 125 -5.43 -16.76 23.35
CA ILE A 125 -5.03 -17.14 21.99
C ILE A 125 -3.70 -16.52 21.55
N LEU A 126 -3.15 -15.58 22.34
CA LEU A 126 -1.87 -14.93 22.06
C LEU A 126 -0.76 -15.67 22.79
N GLU A 127 -0.22 -16.72 22.16
CA GLU A 127 0.73 -17.64 22.78
C GLU A 127 2.21 -17.26 22.56
N ARG A 128 2.50 -16.21 21.77
CA ARG A 128 3.88 -15.81 21.43
C ARG A 128 4.22 -14.41 21.93
N HIS A 129 5.32 -14.32 22.67
CA HIS A 129 5.92 -13.05 23.08
C HIS A 129 7.07 -12.71 22.12
N GLY A 130 6.97 -11.58 21.42
CA GLY A 130 8.04 -11.02 20.60
C GLY A 130 8.96 -10.10 21.40
N THR A 131 10.11 -9.75 20.83
CA THR A 131 11.01 -8.72 21.38
C THR A 131 10.35 -7.35 21.27
N LEU A 132 10.34 -6.58 22.37
CA LEU A 132 9.72 -5.26 22.42
C LEU A 132 10.63 -4.19 21.77
N PRO A 133 10.09 -3.30 20.92
CA PRO A 133 10.83 -2.18 20.35
C PRO A 133 10.99 -1.06 21.38
N PHE A 134 11.89 -1.25 22.34
CA PHE A 134 12.02 -0.37 23.52
C PHE A 134 12.28 1.11 23.17
N HIS A 135 13.08 1.41 22.14
CA HIS A 135 13.29 2.79 21.68
C HIS A 135 11.98 3.44 21.20
N SER A 136 11.15 2.71 20.45
CA SER A 136 9.84 3.20 20.00
C SER A 136 8.87 3.35 21.17
N ILE A 137 8.95 2.47 22.17
CA ILE A 137 8.12 2.59 23.39
C ILE A 137 8.51 3.84 24.20
N ILE A 138 9.81 4.13 24.32
CA ILE A 138 10.28 5.36 24.98
C ILE A 138 9.86 6.61 24.19
N ALA A 139 9.98 6.57 22.87
CA ALA A 139 9.54 7.66 22.00
C ALA A 139 8.03 7.95 22.10
N LEU A 140 7.23 6.93 22.40
CA LEU A 140 5.78 7.07 22.56
C LEU A 140 5.41 7.99 23.73
N ASP A 141 6.17 7.95 24.82
CA ASP A 141 5.98 8.82 26.00
C ASP A 141 6.09 10.30 25.58
N ALA A 142 7.20 10.65 24.94
CA ALA A 142 7.43 11.99 24.40
C ALA A 142 6.39 12.41 23.35
N ALA A 143 5.89 11.45 22.55
CA ALA A 143 4.87 11.69 21.55
C ALA A 143 3.52 12.04 22.18
N ILE A 144 3.10 11.31 23.22
CA ILE A 144 1.86 11.57 23.97
C ILE A 144 1.89 12.96 24.61
N ASP A 145 2.95 13.27 25.36
CA ASP A 145 3.11 14.56 26.03
C ASP A 145 3.11 15.72 25.03
N THR A 146 3.81 15.56 23.91
CA THR A 146 3.86 16.58 22.85
C THR A 146 2.49 16.76 22.20
N HIS A 147 1.77 15.67 21.95
CA HIS A 147 0.45 15.70 21.35
C HIS A 147 -0.58 16.39 22.25
N GLU A 148 -0.60 16.08 23.55
CA GLU A 148 -1.45 16.75 24.53
C GLU A 148 -1.10 18.25 24.65
N ARG A 149 0.20 18.58 24.74
CA ARG A 149 0.65 19.98 24.81
C ARG A 149 0.28 20.80 23.58
N LEU A 150 0.36 20.23 22.37
CA LEU A 150 0.12 20.95 21.12
C LEU A 150 -1.37 21.07 20.77
N TYR A 151 -2.12 19.99 20.97
CA TYR A 151 -3.50 19.89 20.47
C TYR A 151 -4.55 19.90 21.61
N GLY A 152 -4.11 19.76 22.86
CA GLY A 152 -4.97 19.65 24.03
C GLY A 152 -5.64 18.28 24.06
N SER A 153 -6.89 18.22 23.60
CA SER A 153 -7.70 17.01 23.66
C SER A 153 -8.03 16.45 22.28
N MET A 154 -8.38 15.16 22.24
CA MET A 154 -8.91 14.55 21.02
C MET A 154 -10.24 15.20 20.57
N ALA A 155 -11.00 15.82 21.47
CA ALA A 155 -12.20 16.57 21.11
C ALA A 155 -11.85 17.81 20.26
N ASN A 156 -10.75 18.51 20.56
CA ASN A 156 -10.28 19.64 19.76
C ASN A 156 -9.88 19.19 18.35
N ILE A 157 -9.15 18.07 18.25
CA ILE A 157 -8.71 17.48 16.98
C ILE A 157 -9.92 17.06 16.15
N SER A 158 -10.86 16.34 16.76
CA SER A 158 -12.10 15.91 16.11
C SER A 158 -12.91 17.09 15.59
N ALA A 159 -13.09 18.13 16.40
CA ALA A 159 -13.80 19.34 16.00
C ALA A 159 -13.10 20.05 14.84
N HIS A 160 -11.77 20.20 14.90
CA HIS A 160 -10.99 20.88 13.87
C HIS A 160 -11.00 20.12 12.53
N THR A 161 -10.72 18.82 12.57
CA THR A 161 -10.69 17.98 11.36
C THR A 161 -12.09 17.83 10.76
N GLY A 162 -13.13 17.72 11.59
CA GLY A 162 -14.52 17.74 11.16
C GLY A 162 -14.92 19.06 10.49
N PHE A 163 -14.47 20.21 11.02
CA PHE A 163 -14.68 21.52 10.40
C PHE A 163 -14.03 21.60 9.01
N LEU A 164 -12.76 21.17 8.88
CA LEU A 164 -12.06 21.16 7.60
C LEU A 164 -12.75 20.23 6.59
N ALA A 165 -13.12 19.03 7.01
CA ALA A 165 -13.78 18.06 6.16
C ALA A 165 -15.17 18.57 5.71
N LYS A 166 -15.95 19.21 6.58
CA LYS A 166 -17.20 19.88 6.19
C LYS A 166 -16.98 20.97 5.14
N ARG A 167 -15.96 21.80 5.31
CA ARG A 167 -15.63 22.88 4.36
C ARG A 167 -15.21 22.33 2.99
N VAL A 168 -14.49 21.21 2.96
CA VAL A 168 -14.13 20.52 1.71
C VAL A 168 -15.36 19.88 1.09
N TYR A 169 -16.19 19.20 1.88
CA TYR A 169 -17.45 18.62 1.42
C TYR A 169 -18.34 19.66 0.75
N ASP A 170 -18.55 20.82 1.38
CA ASP A 170 -19.39 21.89 0.82
C ASP A 170 -18.86 22.39 -0.52
N ARG A 171 -17.53 22.50 -0.64
CA ARG A 171 -16.88 22.88 -1.91
C ARG A 171 -17.06 21.80 -2.97
N LEU A 172 -16.80 20.54 -2.65
CA LEU A 172 -16.93 19.41 -3.58
C LEU A 172 -18.39 19.22 -4.03
N ALA A 173 -19.34 19.42 -3.13
CA ALA A 173 -20.78 19.32 -3.41
C ALA A 173 -21.29 20.47 -4.30
N ALA A 174 -20.68 21.65 -4.21
CA ALA A 174 -21.02 22.81 -5.04
C ALA A 174 -20.35 22.80 -6.43
N LEU A 175 -19.43 21.88 -6.72
CA LEU A 175 -18.77 21.80 -8.02
C LEU A 175 -19.73 21.25 -9.09
N THR A 176 -20.08 22.09 -10.05
CA THR A 176 -20.87 21.72 -11.23
C THR A 176 -20.09 21.95 -12.53
N HIS A 177 -20.39 21.13 -13.53
CA HIS A 177 -19.98 21.36 -14.92
C HIS A 177 -20.81 22.51 -15.53
N PHE A 178 -20.42 22.97 -16.72
CA PHE A 178 -21.14 24.02 -17.47
C PHE A 178 -22.61 23.68 -17.79
N ASN A 179 -23.01 22.42 -17.64
CA ASN A 179 -24.36 21.91 -17.87
C ASN A 179 -25.10 21.57 -16.56
N ASP A 180 -24.68 22.17 -15.45
CA ASP A 180 -25.25 22.01 -14.11
C ASP A 180 -25.18 20.60 -13.51
N LYS A 181 -24.50 19.65 -14.17
CA LYS A 181 -24.24 18.33 -13.59
C LYS A 181 -23.12 18.41 -12.56
N ASN A 182 -23.32 17.77 -11.40
CA ASN A 182 -22.31 17.71 -10.34
C ASN A 182 -21.03 16.99 -10.81
N VAL A 183 -19.88 17.60 -10.51
CA VAL A 183 -18.55 17.05 -10.77
C VAL A 183 -18.27 15.87 -9.84
N CYS A 184 -18.72 15.93 -8.59
CA CYS A 184 -18.46 14.91 -7.59
C CYS A 184 -19.70 14.07 -7.29
N ARG A 185 -19.54 12.75 -7.24
CA ARG A 185 -20.49 11.84 -6.59
C ARG A 185 -19.97 11.51 -5.20
N ILE A 186 -20.47 12.18 -4.18
CA ILE A 186 -20.12 11.91 -2.79
C ILE A 186 -21.02 10.80 -2.26
N TYR A 187 -20.45 9.80 -1.58
CA TYR A 187 -21.18 8.61 -1.14
C TYR A 187 -22.00 8.81 0.15
N GLN A 188 -21.73 9.89 0.87
CA GLN A 188 -22.37 10.17 2.15
C GLN A 188 -23.17 11.47 2.06
N SER A 189 -24.44 11.39 2.42
CA SER A 189 -25.30 12.54 2.68
C SER A 189 -25.13 12.95 4.15
N ASP A 190 -25.21 14.25 4.44
CA ASP A 190 -25.17 14.84 5.79
C ASP A 190 -23.79 14.83 6.47
N TYR A 191 -22.77 15.27 5.73
CA TYR A 191 -21.45 15.55 6.28
C TYR A 191 -21.51 16.68 7.31
N GLY A 192 -20.89 16.50 8.48
CA GLY A 192 -20.82 17.56 9.51
C GLY A 192 -21.09 17.10 10.95
N ASN A 193 -21.56 15.87 11.16
CA ASN A 193 -21.69 15.28 12.50
C ASN A 193 -20.44 14.43 12.83
N GLN A 194 -19.58 14.93 13.72
CA GLN A 194 -18.34 14.26 14.11
C GLN A 194 -18.57 12.95 14.88
N ALA A 195 -19.74 12.77 15.48
CA ALA A 195 -20.08 11.54 16.21
C ALA A 195 -20.39 10.35 15.29
N LEU A 196 -20.77 10.62 14.03
CA LEU A 196 -21.14 9.60 13.06
C LEU A 196 -20.06 9.38 11.99
N GLN A 197 -19.17 10.36 11.79
CA GLN A 197 -18.21 10.36 10.70
C GLN A 197 -16.92 11.10 11.07
N GLY A 198 -15.78 10.46 10.76
CA GLY A 198 -14.47 11.10 10.79
C GLY A 198 -14.19 11.98 9.57
N PRO A 199 -13.00 12.57 9.43
CA PRO A 199 -12.70 13.60 8.43
C PRO A 199 -12.45 13.09 7.01
N ILE A 200 -12.82 11.84 6.70
CA ILE A 200 -12.57 11.20 5.40
C ILE A 200 -13.81 11.37 4.53
N ILE A 201 -13.63 11.94 3.34
CA ILE A 201 -14.70 12.10 2.33
C ILE A 201 -14.46 11.07 1.23
N ALA A 202 -15.42 10.15 1.06
CA ALA A 202 -15.41 9.21 -0.06
C ALA A 202 -16.24 9.78 -1.22
N PHE A 203 -15.62 9.92 -2.40
CA PHE A 203 -16.30 10.43 -3.59
C PHE A 203 -15.65 9.90 -4.88
N ASN A 204 -16.42 9.92 -5.97
CA ASN A 204 -15.92 9.74 -7.34
C ASN A 204 -16.03 11.06 -8.12
N LEU A 205 -15.07 11.32 -9.01
CA LEU A 205 -15.17 12.39 -9.99
C LEU A 205 -15.93 11.93 -11.23
N ARG A 206 -16.67 12.85 -11.84
CA ARG A 206 -17.49 12.62 -13.04
C ARG A 206 -17.18 13.65 -14.12
N ASN A 207 -17.25 13.25 -15.39
CA ASN A 207 -17.16 14.15 -16.53
C ASN A 207 -18.49 14.92 -16.75
N SER A 208 -18.51 15.85 -17.70
CA SER A 208 -19.71 16.62 -18.06
C SER A 208 -20.85 15.77 -18.61
N GLN A 209 -20.61 14.53 -19.01
CA GLN A 209 -21.65 13.58 -19.40
C GLN A 209 -22.25 12.84 -18.19
N GLY A 210 -21.57 12.86 -17.04
CA GLY A 210 -21.98 12.18 -15.80
C GLY A 210 -21.29 10.83 -15.57
N GLU A 211 -20.33 10.47 -16.42
CA GLU A 211 -19.57 9.23 -16.34
C GLU A 211 -18.42 9.37 -15.35
N ASN A 212 -18.06 8.30 -14.63
CA ASN A 212 -16.98 8.35 -13.64
C ASN A 212 -15.61 8.44 -14.34
N LEU A 213 -14.75 9.33 -13.85
CA LEU A 213 -13.37 9.46 -14.30
C LEU A 213 -12.47 8.43 -13.61
N SER A 214 -11.55 7.84 -14.37
CA SER A 214 -10.52 6.96 -13.83
C SER A 214 -9.40 7.77 -13.19
N TYR A 215 -8.71 7.16 -12.21
CA TYR A 215 -7.56 7.76 -11.55
C TYR A 215 -6.48 8.23 -12.54
N VAL A 216 -6.18 7.40 -13.56
CA VAL A 216 -5.18 7.70 -14.59
C VAL A 216 -5.52 8.97 -15.38
N HIS A 217 -6.82 9.19 -15.66
CA HIS A 217 -7.28 10.39 -16.36
C HIS A 217 -7.11 11.64 -15.48
N ILE A 218 -7.33 11.54 -14.17
CA ILE A 218 -7.19 12.67 -13.23
C ILE A 218 -5.72 13.08 -13.11
N THR A 219 -4.80 12.13 -12.97
CA THR A 219 -3.36 12.42 -12.79
C THR A 219 -2.71 12.99 -14.05
N SER A 220 -3.18 12.58 -15.24
CA SER A 220 -2.69 13.06 -16.53
C SER A 220 -3.18 14.46 -16.91
N THR A 221 -4.26 14.95 -16.28
CA THR A 221 -4.85 16.27 -16.59
C THR A 221 -4.39 17.38 -15.62
N SER A 222 -3.27 17.17 -14.92
CA SER A 222 -2.65 18.17 -14.04
C SER A 222 -2.36 19.46 -14.83
N ILE A 223 -3.16 20.50 -14.59
CA ILE A 223 -3.10 21.79 -15.29
C ILE A 223 -1.73 22.46 -15.05
N PRO A 224 -0.99 22.89 -16.09
CA PRO A 224 0.17 23.76 -15.89
C PRO A 224 -0.31 25.11 -15.31
N PRO A 225 0.44 25.71 -14.37
CA PRO A 225 -0.02 26.89 -13.64
C PRO A 225 -0.46 28.02 -14.59
N ALA A 226 -1.67 28.52 -14.39
CA ALA A 226 -2.19 29.68 -15.10
C ALA A 226 -1.46 30.94 -14.58
N HIS A 227 -0.69 31.58 -15.48
CA HIS A 227 0.06 32.85 -15.37
C HIS A 227 1.58 32.75 -15.08
N PRO A 228 2.44 33.23 -16.00
CA PRO A 228 3.89 33.16 -15.89
C PRO A 228 4.57 34.30 -15.09
N GLN A 229 3.87 35.07 -14.25
CA GLN A 229 4.44 36.26 -13.58
C GLN A 229 4.07 36.44 -12.09
N LEU A 230 3.56 35.41 -11.41
CA LEU A 230 3.47 35.39 -9.95
C LEU A 230 4.23 34.17 -9.44
N GLN A 231 5.53 34.33 -9.16
CA GLN A 231 6.20 33.44 -8.23
C GLN A 231 5.61 33.68 -6.84
N PRO A 232 4.97 32.70 -6.18
CA PRO A 232 4.62 32.85 -4.79
C PRO A 232 5.91 33.00 -3.97
N PRO A 233 5.94 33.86 -2.94
CA PRO A 233 7.10 33.99 -2.07
C PRO A 233 7.36 32.64 -1.41
N THR A 234 8.44 31.97 -1.84
CA THR A 234 9.06 30.80 -1.19
C THR A 234 8.07 29.81 -0.60
N ALA A 235 7.48 28.96 -1.45
CA ALA A 235 6.99 27.66 -1.04
C ALA A 235 8.19 26.77 -0.62
N LYS A 236 8.75 27.05 0.56
CA LYS A 236 9.81 26.26 1.21
C LYS A 236 9.26 25.39 2.35
N MET A 237 7.94 25.20 2.46
CA MET A 237 7.34 24.58 3.65
C MET A 237 6.79 23.17 3.48
N PHE A 238 6.68 22.64 2.25
CA PHE A 238 6.36 21.22 2.04
C PHE A 238 7.07 20.69 0.80
N ARG A 239 8.37 20.39 0.92
CA ARG A 239 8.93 19.30 0.11
C ARG A 239 8.50 18.02 0.83
N PHE A 240 7.54 17.29 0.27
CA PHE A 240 7.63 15.84 0.39
C PHE A 240 8.99 15.51 -0.19
N SER A 241 9.89 14.89 0.59
CA SER A 241 11.09 14.28 0.03
C SER A 241 10.58 13.39 -1.09
N LYS A 242 10.91 13.75 -2.34
CA LYS A 242 10.71 12.85 -3.47
C LYS A 242 11.36 11.56 -3.02
N THR A 243 10.59 10.49 -2.81
CA THR A 243 11.17 9.18 -2.50
C THR A 243 12.10 8.90 -3.66
N LEU A 244 13.40 8.93 -3.40
CA LEU A 244 14.41 8.69 -4.41
C LEU A 244 14.19 7.27 -4.92
N ASP A 245 14.44 7.05 -6.20
CA ASP A 245 14.24 5.72 -6.75
C ASP A 245 15.20 4.73 -6.07
N PRO A 246 14.71 3.65 -5.43
CA PRO A 246 15.58 2.70 -4.75
C PRO A 246 16.29 1.81 -5.77
N ILE A 247 17.62 1.77 -5.69
CA ILE A 247 18.46 0.80 -6.40
C ILE A 247 19.10 -0.10 -5.35
N THR A 248 18.79 -1.39 -5.39
CA THR A 248 19.30 -2.37 -4.43
C THR A 248 20.44 -3.19 -5.04
N LEU A 249 21.57 -3.26 -4.36
CA LEU A 249 22.69 -4.16 -4.67
C LEU A 249 22.70 -5.34 -3.70
N PHE A 250 22.54 -6.56 -4.23
CA PHE A 250 22.80 -7.80 -3.50
C PHE A 250 24.30 -8.08 -3.51
N HIS A 251 24.96 -7.69 -2.42
CA HIS A 251 26.41 -7.69 -2.25
C HIS A 251 26.92 -8.99 -1.61
N SER A 252 28.14 -9.38 -1.98
CA SER A 252 28.92 -10.42 -1.32
C SER A 252 30.36 -9.91 -1.16
N PRO A 253 30.78 -9.53 0.06
CA PRO A 253 32.11 -8.96 0.29
C PRO A 253 33.28 -9.88 -0.09
N SER A 254 33.02 -11.19 -0.16
CA SER A 254 34.01 -12.20 -0.56
C SER A 254 34.29 -12.23 -2.07
N LEU A 255 33.45 -11.58 -2.89
CA LEU A 255 33.57 -11.57 -4.35
C LEU A 255 34.14 -10.23 -4.84
N ALA A 256 35.29 -10.27 -5.51
CA ALA A 256 35.92 -9.09 -6.10
C ALA A 256 35.01 -8.36 -7.10
N SER A 257 34.19 -9.10 -7.87
CA SER A 257 33.16 -8.54 -8.76
C SER A 257 32.11 -7.75 -8.00
N SER A 258 31.68 -8.23 -6.82
CA SER A 258 30.69 -7.55 -6.00
C SER A 258 31.21 -6.24 -5.41
N THR A 259 32.49 -6.19 -5.04
CA THR A 259 33.15 -4.95 -4.60
C THR A 259 33.30 -3.94 -5.74
N ARG A 260 33.57 -4.39 -6.97
CA ARG A 260 33.61 -3.52 -8.15
C ARG A 260 32.24 -2.91 -8.45
N ALA A 261 31.18 -3.72 -8.48
CA ALA A 261 29.80 -3.25 -8.66
C ALA A 261 29.40 -2.21 -7.59
N LEU A 262 29.75 -2.46 -6.32
CA LEU A 262 29.50 -1.52 -5.23
C LEU A 262 30.22 -0.18 -5.43
N ASN A 263 31.49 -0.19 -5.86
CA ASN A 263 32.25 1.03 -6.10
C ASN A 263 31.69 1.85 -7.26
N ILE A 264 31.26 1.18 -8.35
CA ILE A 264 30.61 1.82 -9.50
C ILE A 264 29.32 2.52 -9.06
N LEU A 265 28.48 1.85 -8.26
CA LEU A 265 27.22 2.41 -7.77
C LEU A 265 27.42 3.54 -6.77
N LYS A 266 28.42 3.45 -5.88
CA LYS A 266 28.79 4.54 -4.98
C LYS A 266 29.27 5.77 -5.73
N GLN A 267 30.11 5.58 -6.75
CA GLN A 267 30.58 6.66 -7.61
C GLN A 267 29.41 7.30 -8.38
N ALA A 268 28.52 6.49 -8.95
CA ALA A 268 27.33 6.98 -9.66
C ALA A 268 26.37 7.75 -8.73
N SER A 269 26.18 7.28 -7.49
CA SER A 269 25.36 7.97 -6.48
C SER A 269 25.97 9.31 -6.07
N SER A 270 27.30 9.39 -5.87
CA SER A 270 28.01 10.65 -5.58
C SER A 270 27.89 11.66 -6.73
N THR A 271 28.13 11.21 -7.97
CA THR A 271 28.01 12.09 -9.16
C THR A 271 26.58 12.60 -9.37
N ALA A 272 25.56 11.77 -9.08
CA ALA A 272 24.15 12.19 -9.15
C ALA A 272 23.79 13.22 -8.06
N GLY A 273 24.43 13.16 -6.90
CA GLY A 273 24.30 14.16 -5.83
C GLY A 273 25.01 15.48 -6.14
N GLU A 274 26.21 15.43 -6.73
CA GLU A 274 27.02 16.63 -7.06
C GLU A 274 26.44 17.46 -8.21
N THR A 275 25.94 16.81 -9.26
CA THR A 275 25.26 17.49 -10.39
C THR A 275 23.99 18.22 -9.95
N ALA A 276 23.31 17.78 -8.89
CA ALA A 276 22.17 18.49 -8.31
C ALA A 276 22.56 19.80 -7.59
N THR A 277 23.83 19.94 -7.16
CA THR A 277 24.34 21.13 -6.47
C THR A 277 24.96 22.18 -7.40
N GLU A 278 25.57 21.81 -8.52
CA GLU A 278 26.18 22.76 -9.49
C GLU A 278 25.17 23.45 -10.42
N ASP A 279 24.03 22.80 -10.73
CA ASP A 279 23.05 23.30 -11.72
C ASP A 279 22.17 24.47 -11.25
N GLN A 280 22.49 25.08 -10.10
CA GLN A 280 21.83 26.31 -9.62
C GLN A 280 22.57 27.60 -10.02
N ALA A 281 23.71 27.53 -10.73
CA ALA A 281 24.55 28.70 -10.95
C ALA A 281 25.17 28.91 -12.36
N SER A 282 24.96 28.07 -13.37
CA SER A 282 25.47 28.39 -14.72
C SER A 282 24.63 27.88 -15.89
N ASP A 283 24.53 28.71 -16.93
CA ASP A 283 23.70 28.54 -18.11
C ASP A 283 24.50 27.88 -19.25
N HIS A 284 24.48 26.55 -19.31
CA HIS A 284 24.96 25.78 -20.47
C HIS A 284 23.92 24.74 -20.91
N SER A 285 22.86 25.27 -21.52
CA SER A 285 21.93 24.49 -22.34
C SER A 285 22.64 23.92 -23.57
N ARG A 286 22.98 22.62 -23.58
CA ARG A 286 22.92 21.73 -24.76
C ARG A 286 23.33 20.25 -24.58
N HIS A 287 23.83 19.79 -23.42
CA HIS A 287 24.14 18.35 -23.22
C HIS A 287 23.43 17.64 -22.05
N ALA A 288 22.74 18.33 -21.14
CA ALA A 288 22.25 17.76 -19.89
C ALA A 288 20.81 17.18 -19.91
N LYS A 289 20.18 17.02 -21.08
CA LYS A 289 18.72 16.75 -21.14
C LYS A 289 18.28 15.29 -20.92
N GLN A 290 19.19 14.37 -20.55
CA GLN A 290 18.91 12.92 -20.59
C GLN A 290 19.60 12.07 -19.49
N GLN A 291 19.87 12.60 -18.30
CA GLN A 291 20.42 11.77 -17.19
C GLN A 291 19.42 11.72 -16.02
N ARG A 292 19.23 10.51 -15.47
CA ARG A 292 18.50 10.29 -14.21
C ARG A 292 19.16 11.12 -13.10
N GLY A 293 18.34 11.76 -12.27
CA GLY A 293 18.80 12.52 -11.09
C GLY A 293 19.21 11.61 -9.93
N GLU A 294 19.29 12.19 -8.73
CA GLU A 294 19.59 11.50 -7.46
C GLU A 294 18.74 10.23 -7.26
N PHE A 295 19.35 9.17 -6.73
CA PHE A 295 18.72 7.87 -6.43
C PHE A 295 19.23 7.34 -5.08
N GLU A 296 18.45 6.47 -4.43
CA GLU A 296 18.82 5.86 -3.14
C GLU A 296 19.48 4.50 -3.36
N LEU A 297 20.75 4.37 -2.95
CA LEU A 297 21.50 3.13 -3.06
C LEU A 297 21.36 2.29 -1.79
N GLU A 298 20.68 1.16 -1.89
CA GLU A 298 20.56 0.17 -0.82
C GLU A 298 21.54 -0.98 -1.06
N VAL A 299 22.36 -1.33 -0.06
CA VAL A 299 23.33 -2.43 -0.17
C VAL A 299 22.97 -3.49 0.85
N THR A 300 22.64 -4.69 0.38
CA THR A 300 22.25 -5.81 1.24
C THR A 300 23.14 -7.02 1.02
N THR A 301 23.57 -7.66 2.11
CA THR A 301 24.27 -8.96 2.08
C THR A 301 23.32 -10.13 2.32
N SER A 302 22.06 -9.84 2.65
CA SER A 302 21.02 -10.86 2.82
C SER A 302 20.52 -11.34 1.46
N PRO A 303 20.13 -12.61 1.32
CA PRO A 303 19.48 -13.10 0.11
C PRO A 303 18.11 -12.38 -0.09
N PRO A 304 17.62 -12.23 -1.33
CA PRO A 304 16.31 -11.63 -1.59
C PRO A 304 15.18 -12.43 -0.94
N THR A 305 14.07 -11.78 -0.63
CA THR A 305 12.85 -12.51 -0.27
C THR A 305 12.30 -13.27 -1.49
N PRO A 306 11.48 -14.33 -1.31
CA PRO A 306 10.89 -15.05 -2.44
C PRO A 306 10.09 -14.16 -3.40
N ASP A 307 9.48 -13.08 -2.91
CA ASP A 307 8.73 -12.12 -3.74
C ASP A 307 9.67 -11.17 -4.49
N GLN A 308 10.75 -10.71 -3.85
CA GLN A 308 11.81 -9.97 -4.54
C GLN A 308 12.42 -10.82 -5.66
N LEU A 309 12.68 -12.11 -5.42
CA LEU A 309 13.23 -13.03 -6.42
C LEU A 309 12.29 -13.19 -7.62
N ARG A 310 10.97 -13.28 -7.41
CA ARG A 310 9.98 -13.30 -8.49
C ARG A 310 10.05 -12.06 -9.36
N SER A 311 10.05 -10.88 -8.75
CA SER A 311 10.14 -9.61 -9.50
C SER A 311 11.45 -9.51 -10.28
N ILE A 312 12.56 -9.95 -9.70
CA ILE A 312 13.85 -9.98 -10.39
C ILE A 312 13.81 -10.93 -11.60
N LEU A 313 13.20 -12.12 -11.46
CA LEU A 313 13.01 -13.08 -12.55
C LEU A 313 12.20 -12.47 -13.71
N ASP A 314 11.19 -11.67 -13.41
CA ASP A 314 10.42 -10.94 -14.42
C ASP A 314 11.22 -9.81 -15.09
N TYR A 315 12.16 -9.18 -14.36
CA TYR A 315 13.01 -8.10 -14.91
C TYR A 315 14.07 -8.61 -15.87
N ILE A 316 14.56 -9.84 -15.67
CA ILE A 316 15.58 -10.46 -16.53
C ILE A 316 15.00 -11.32 -17.66
N SER A 317 13.74 -11.77 -17.53
CA SER A 317 13.08 -12.62 -18.53
C SER A 317 12.36 -11.81 -19.61
N PRO A 318 12.41 -12.22 -20.89
CA PRO A 318 11.60 -11.62 -21.93
C PRO A 318 10.17 -12.17 -21.85
N LEU A 319 9.30 -11.54 -21.06
CA LEU A 319 7.86 -11.80 -21.18
C LEU A 319 7.36 -11.21 -22.51
N SER A 320 6.90 -12.10 -23.38
CA SER A 320 6.23 -11.83 -24.64
C SER A 320 5.15 -10.73 -24.49
N GLY A 321 5.29 -9.62 -25.23
CA GLY A 321 4.12 -8.92 -25.76
C GLY A 321 3.70 -7.55 -25.21
N VAL A 322 4.52 -6.80 -24.46
CA VAL A 322 4.23 -5.37 -24.21
C VAL A 322 5.44 -4.52 -24.58
N GLY A 323 5.26 -3.71 -25.63
CA GLY A 323 6.30 -2.92 -26.26
C GLY A 323 6.92 -1.88 -25.32
N GLY A 324 8.25 -1.96 -25.20
CA GLY A 324 9.11 -0.88 -24.77
C GLY A 324 10.37 -0.91 -25.61
N GLN A 325 10.54 0.08 -26.49
CA GLN A 325 11.77 0.27 -27.27
C GLN A 325 12.93 0.57 -26.31
N GLY A 326 13.82 -0.39 -26.12
CA GLY A 326 15.10 -0.20 -25.46
C GLY A 326 15.76 -1.54 -25.20
N GLU A 327 16.98 -1.75 -25.71
CA GLU A 327 17.78 -2.94 -25.44
C GLU A 327 17.80 -3.23 -23.93
N LYS A 328 17.12 -4.32 -23.54
CA LYS A 328 17.24 -4.93 -22.21
C LYS A 328 18.34 -5.99 -22.32
N ALA A 329 19.24 -6.04 -21.34
CA ALA A 329 20.13 -7.19 -21.19
C ALA A 329 19.24 -8.38 -20.79
N THR A 330 19.18 -9.41 -21.63
CA THR A 330 18.37 -10.60 -21.40
C THR A 330 19.26 -11.65 -20.75
N TYR A 331 19.00 -12.00 -19.49
CA TYR A 331 19.71 -13.07 -18.80
C TYR A 331 18.83 -14.32 -18.73
N GLY A 332 19.44 -15.51 -18.82
CA GLY A 332 18.72 -16.76 -18.56
C GLY A 332 18.38 -16.91 -17.08
N VAL A 333 17.27 -17.59 -16.77
CA VAL A 333 16.88 -17.92 -15.39
C VAL A 333 17.98 -18.70 -14.64
N ALA A 334 18.73 -19.55 -15.38
CA ALA A 334 19.86 -20.30 -14.87
C ALA A 334 21.08 -19.44 -14.47
N GLU A 335 21.17 -18.20 -14.98
CA GLU A 335 22.25 -17.26 -14.64
C GLU A 335 21.99 -16.57 -13.31
N LEU A 336 20.71 -16.37 -12.95
CA LEU A 336 20.31 -15.81 -11.66
C LEU A 336 20.31 -16.87 -10.55
N VAL A 337 19.75 -18.05 -10.83
CA VAL A 337 19.72 -19.19 -9.90
C VAL A 337 20.37 -20.39 -10.56
N LYS A 338 21.52 -20.81 -10.01
CA LYS A 338 22.33 -21.88 -10.58
C LYS A 338 21.51 -23.17 -10.73
N GLY A 339 21.48 -23.67 -11.96
CA GLY A 339 20.82 -24.94 -12.30
C GLY A 339 19.30 -24.87 -12.41
N ALA A 340 18.68 -23.68 -12.31
CA ALA A 340 17.24 -23.52 -12.53
C ALA A 340 16.86 -23.65 -14.01
N ARG A 341 15.76 -24.34 -14.31
CA ARG A 341 15.25 -24.51 -15.69
C ARG A 341 14.24 -23.44 -16.09
N ASP A 342 13.44 -23.00 -15.14
CA ASP A 342 12.37 -22.01 -15.29
C ASP A 342 12.20 -21.21 -13.98
N ALA A 343 11.34 -20.21 -14.00
CA ALA A 343 11.13 -19.32 -12.85
C ALA A 343 10.57 -20.05 -11.61
N GLU A 344 9.78 -21.11 -11.79
CA GLU A 344 9.24 -21.91 -10.67
C GLU A 344 10.33 -22.79 -10.04
N ASP A 345 11.17 -23.42 -10.87
CA ASP A 345 12.33 -24.20 -10.44
C ASP A 345 13.38 -23.33 -9.75
N ALA A 346 13.56 -22.08 -10.21
CA ALA A 346 14.43 -21.09 -9.55
C ALA A 346 13.97 -20.78 -8.12
N LEU A 347 12.67 -20.53 -7.91
CA LEU A 347 12.12 -20.27 -6.58
C LEU A 347 12.23 -21.47 -5.65
N LYS A 348 12.04 -22.68 -6.19
CA LYS A 348 12.17 -23.91 -5.42
C LYS A 348 13.62 -24.13 -4.97
N LYS A 349 14.57 -24.03 -5.90
CA LYS A 349 16.01 -24.21 -5.61
C LYS A 349 16.58 -23.14 -4.71
N PHE A 350 16.08 -21.91 -4.82
CA PHE A 350 16.44 -20.83 -3.91
C PHE A 350 15.98 -21.09 -2.47
N LYS A 351 14.76 -21.64 -2.29
CA LYS A 351 14.27 -22.01 -0.96
C LYS A 351 15.03 -23.19 -0.35
N GLU A 352 15.51 -24.11 -1.18
CA GLU A 352 16.30 -25.26 -0.75
C GLU A 352 17.73 -24.85 -0.35
N ASP A 353 18.37 -23.99 -1.14
CA ASP A 353 19.71 -23.47 -0.86
C ASP A 353 19.90 -22.05 -1.44
N ASN A 354 20.11 -21.09 -0.55
CA ASN A 354 20.31 -19.68 -0.87
C ASN A 354 21.65 -19.42 -1.60
N ASP A 355 22.63 -20.33 -1.51
CA ASP A 355 23.94 -20.18 -2.17
C ASP A 355 23.86 -20.41 -3.69
N ASN A 356 22.72 -20.91 -4.17
CA ASN A 356 22.42 -21.01 -5.60
C ASN A 356 22.17 -19.64 -6.26
N PHE A 357 21.93 -18.60 -5.48
CA PHE A 357 21.68 -17.24 -5.97
C PHE A 357 22.98 -16.55 -6.41
N THR A 358 23.03 -16.11 -7.66
CA THR A 358 24.20 -15.43 -8.23
C THR A 358 24.31 -14.00 -7.70
N ARG A 359 25.49 -13.67 -7.18
CA ARG A 359 25.88 -12.31 -6.75
C ARG A 359 27.15 -11.88 -7.48
N PRO A 360 27.38 -10.57 -7.70
CA PRO A 360 26.48 -9.44 -7.42
C PRO A 360 25.26 -9.39 -8.34
N LEU A 361 24.18 -8.83 -7.82
CA LEU A 361 22.99 -8.46 -8.59
C LEU A 361 22.59 -7.03 -8.23
N THR A 362 22.45 -6.17 -9.23
CA THR A 362 21.93 -4.81 -9.04
C THR A 362 20.51 -4.74 -9.59
N VAL A 363 19.56 -4.19 -8.84
CA VAL A 363 18.14 -4.12 -9.20
C VAL A 363 17.65 -2.68 -9.11
N ASP A 364 17.04 -2.20 -10.20
CA ASP A 364 16.27 -0.96 -10.26
C ASP A 364 14.78 -1.30 -10.27
N TRP A 365 14.15 -1.15 -9.10
CA TRP A 365 12.75 -1.50 -8.88
C TRP A 365 11.78 -0.60 -9.64
N VAL A 366 12.19 0.64 -9.95
CA VAL A 366 11.32 1.62 -10.61
C VAL A 366 11.26 1.36 -12.11
N ASN A 367 12.40 1.06 -12.74
CA ASN A 367 12.47 0.77 -14.17
C ASN A 367 12.29 -0.72 -14.52
N GLY A 368 12.14 -1.58 -13.52
CA GLY A 368 11.99 -3.02 -13.69
C GLY A 368 13.17 -3.62 -14.45
N ARG A 369 14.40 -3.30 -14.01
CA ARG A 369 15.64 -3.80 -14.60
C ARG A 369 16.52 -4.43 -13.52
N ALA A 370 17.22 -5.48 -13.90
CA ALA A 370 18.25 -6.07 -13.06
C ALA A 370 19.49 -6.37 -13.92
N VAL A 371 20.68 -6.18 -13.34
CA VAL A 371 21.98 -6.44 -13.95
C VAL A 371 22.71 -7.47 -13.10
N ILE A 372 23.05 -8.61 -13.69
CA ILE A 372 23.82 -9.68 -13.05
C ILE A 372 25.31 -9.41 -13.29
N GLY A 373 26.12 -9.44 -12.24
CA GLY A 373 27.56 -9.22 -12.33
C GLY A 373 27.98 -7.76 -12.12
N ASP A 374 29.16 -7.42 -12.66
CA ASP A 374 29.89 -6.18 -12.38
C ASP A 374 30.22 -5.37 -13.65
N SER A 375 29.45 -5.57 -14.72
CA SER A 375 29.59 -4.84 -15.97
C SER A 375 29.32 -3.35 -15.77
N GLU A 376 30.37 -2.53 -15.81
CA GLU A 376 30.29 -1.08 -15.61
C GLU A 376 29.34 -0.41 -16.60
N SER A 377 29.42 -0.78 -17.88
CA SER A 377 28.57 -0.23 -18.93
C SER A 377 27.09 -0.53 -18.70
N GLU A 378 26.74 -1.73 -18.23
CA GLU A 378 25.35 -2.13 -17.98
C GLU A 378 24.79 -1.46 -16.72
N ILE A 379 25.58 -1.42 -15.65
CA ILE A 379 25.22 -0.75 -14.40
C ILE A 379 25.02 0.75 -14.63
N LEU A 380 25.95 1.43 -15.30
CA LEU A 380 25.83 2.86 -15.58
C LEU A 380 24.68 3.16 -16.55
N ARG A 381 24.42 2.28 -17.53
CA ARG A 381 23.27 2.44 -18.44
C ARG A 381 21.95 2.33 -17.68
N MET A 382 21.83 1.37 -16.77
CA MET A 382 20.65 1.22 -15.91
C MET A 382 20.44 2.42 -15.00
N VAL A 383 21.51 2.88 -14.33
CA VAL A 383 21.43 4.02 -13.38
C VAL A 383 21.12 5.34 -14.10
N ARG A 384 21.60 5.56 -15.32
CA ARG A 384 21.40 6.82 -16.05
C ARG A 384 20.07 6.90 -16.81
N GLN A 385 19.36 5.79 -16.96
CA GLN A 385 18.11 5.74 -17.72
C GLN A 385 16.99 6.47 -16.99
N LEU A 386 16.26 7.32 -17.72
CA LEU A 386 15.10 8.05 -17.19
C LEU A 386 13.94 7.07 -16.89
N PRO A 387 13.14 7.33 -15.84
CA PRO A 387 11.94 6.57 -15.55
C PRO A 387 10.99 6.53 -16.75
N THR A 388 10.50 5.34 -17.09
CA THR A 388 9.51 5.15 -18.16
C THR A 388 8.12 5.23 -17.50
N TYR A 389 7.42 6.37 -17.64
CA TYR A 389 6.08 6.58 -17.08
C TYR A 389 4.96 6.20 -18.05
#